data_AF-A0A2E1JG03-F1
#
_entry.id   AF-A0A2E1JG03-F1
#
_cell.length_a   1.000
_cell.length_b   1.000
_cell.length_c   1.000
_cell.angle_alpha   90.00
_cell.angle_beta   90.00
_cell.angle_gamma   90.00
#
_symmetry.space_group_name_H-M   'P 1'
#
loop_
_entity.id
_entity.type
_entity.pdbx_description
1 polymer ?
#
loop_
_entity_poly.entity_id
_entity_poly.type
_entity_poly.pdbx_seq_one_letter_code
_entity_poly.pdbx_strand_id
1 'polypeptide(L)'
;MFKLNKNRRFNYTPRFFKGKEDVSTNFESKFSKYRDSYNSIDMGMNWSDQRDKMRNTRNRGINLTLILIVVFLILVFLFIIDFDLTIFYTN
;
A
#
# COMPACT_ATOMS: atom_id res chain seq x y z
N MET A 1 25.34 -19.94 -26.14
CA MET A 1 24.12 -19.28 -26.65
C MET A 1 23.19 -19.02 -25.47
N PHE A 2 22.90 -17.77 -25.14
CA PHE A 2 22.07 -17.44 -23.97
C PHE A 2 20.59 -17.67 -24.26
N LYS A 3 19.90 -18.42 -23.40
CA LYS A 3 18.45 -18.65 -23.50
C LYS A 3 17.75 -17.37 -23.07
N LEU A 4 17.18 -16.62 -24.02
CA LEU A 4 16.34 -15.47 -23.68
C LEU A 4 15.10 -15.94 -22.93
N ASN A 5 14.73 -15.17 -21.90
CA ASN A 5 13.51 -15.43 -21.16
C ASN A 5 12.29 -15.17 -22.06
N LYS A 6 11.34 -16.11 -22.07
CA LYS A 6 10.10 -15.97 -22.83
C LYS A 6 9.10 -15.17 -22.00
N ASN A 7 8.35 -14.28 -22.65
CA ASN A 7 7.28 -13.58 -21.96
C ASN A 7 6.21 -14.60 -21.51
N ARG A 8 5.92 -14.67 -20.21
CA ARG A 8 4.97 -15.60 -19.61
C ARG A 8 3.55 -15.04 -19.54
N ARG A 9 3.35 -13.77 -19.95
CA ARG A 9 2.07 -13.08 -19.91
C ARG A 9 1.69 -12.59 -21.31
N PHE A 10 0.43 -12.83 -21.68
CA PHE A 10 -0.12 -12.38 -22.95
C PHE A 10 -1.14 -11.28 -22.68
N ASN A 11 -0.86 -10.06 -23.14
CA ASN A 11 -1.81 -8.95 -23.07
C ASN A 11 -2.79 -9.08 -24.23
N TYR A 12 -4.02 -9.52 -23.95
CA TYR A 12 -5.08 -9.57 -24.94
C TYR A 12 -5.95 -8.30 -24.85
N THR A 13 -6.20 -7.67 -26.00
CA THR A 13 -7.12 -6.54 -26.13
C THR A 13 -8.24 -6.97 -27.08
N PRO A 14 -9.51 -7.04 -26.61
CA PRO A 14 -10.63 -7.36 -27.48
C PRO A 14 -10.77 -6.37 -28.64
N ARG A 15 -11.25 -6.83 -29.80
CA ARG A 15 -11.33 -6.03 -31.03
C ARG A 15 -12.12 -4.72 -30.87
N PHE A 16 -13.21 -4.74 -30.09
CA PHE A 16 -14.08 -3.57 -29.86
C PHE A 16 -13.78 -2.83 -28.56
N PHE A 17 -12.75 -3.26 -27.83
CA PHE A 17 -12.35 -2.59 -26.61
C PHE A 17 -11.43 -1.41 -26.98
N LYS A 18 -11.70 -0.22 -26.42
CA LYS A 18 -10.89 0.98 -26.67
C LYS A 18 -9.43 0.87 -26.20
N GLY A 19 -9.05 -0.26 -25.59
CA GLY A 19 -7.67 -0.58 -25.26
C GLY A 19 -7.13 0.27 -24.13
N LYS A 20 -5.80 0.32 -24.03
CA LYS A 20 -5.09 1.14 -23.05
C LYS A 20 -5.28 2.61 -23.40
N GLU A 21 -5.55 3.45 -22.41
CA GLU A 21 -5.51 4.90 -22.60
C GLU A 21 -4.10 5.32 -23.05
N ASP A 22 -4.04 6.29 -23.95
CA ASP A 22 -2.79 6.74 -24.55
C ASP A 22 -1.87 7.29 -23.45
N VAL A 23 -0.72 6.65 -23.27
CA VAL A 23 0.15 6.97 -22.14
C VAL A 23 0.77 8.34 -22.39
N SER A 24 0.58 9.28 -21.46
CA SER A 24 1.05 10.67 -21.58
C SER A 24 2.47 10.78 -22.13
N THR A 25 2.75 11.78 -22.96
CA THR A 25 4.09 12.07 -23.51
C THR A 25 5.01 12.66 -22.43
N ASN A 26 5.28 11.91 -21.38
CA ASN A 26 6.34 12.23 -20.43
C ASN A 26 7.68 11.76 -20.98
N PHE A 27 8.77 12.27 -20.39
CA PHE A 27 10.18 12.08 -20.77
C PHE A 27 10.66 10.62 -20.86
N GLU A 28 9.82 9.67 -20.48
CA GLU A 28 10.14 8.25 -20.42
C GLU A 28 9.80 7.53 -21.73
N SER A 29 10.59 6.51 -22.07
CA SER A 29 10.43 5.77 -23.32
C SER A 29 9.03 5.15 -23.42
N LYS A 30 8.42 5.17 -24.62
CA LYS A 30 7.14 4.49 -24.86
C LYS A 30 7.23 3.01 -24.47
N PHE A 31 8.35 2.35 -24.77
CA PHE A 31 8.57 0.94 -24.48
C PHE A 31 8.50 0.59 -22.98
N SER A 32 9.13 1.40 -22.11
CA SER A 32 9.08 1.15 -20.67
C SER A 32 7.67 1.36 -20.11
N LYS A 33 6.97 2.41 -20.53
CA LYS A 33 5.57 2.65 -20.14
C LYS A 33 4.63 1.51 -20.54
N TYR A 34 4.75 0.99 -21.76
CA TYR A 34 3.89 -0.10 -22.23
C TYR A 34 4.15 -1.43 -21.54
N ARG A 35 5.32 -1.60 -20.91
CA ARG A 35 5.68 -2.80 -20.15
C ARG A 35 4.86 -2.96 -18.87
N ASP A 36 4.60 -1.85 -18.18
CA ASP A 36 3.91 -1.84 -16.89
C ASP A 36 2.41 -1.47 -17.03
N SER A 37 2.01 -0.92 -18.18
CA SER A 37 0.60 -0.62 -18.50
C SER A 37 -0.15 -1.90 -18.90
N TYR A 38 -1.32 -2.14 -18.32
CA TYR A 38 -2.22 -3.26 -18.65
C TYR A 38 -3.61 -2.75 -19.06
N ASN A 39 -4.41 -3.57 -19.75
CA ASN A 39 -5.81 -3.21 -20.04
C ASN A 39 -6.62 -3.23 -18.75
N SER A 40 -7.62 -2.38 -18.58
CA SER A 40 -8.50 -2.44 -17.40
C SER A 40 -9.24 -3.78 -17.25
N ILE A 41 -9.41 -4.53 -18.35
CA ILE A 41 -9.99 -5.88 -18.37
C ILE A 41 -9.02 -6.95 -17.80
N ASP A 42 -7.72 -6.66 -17.67
CA ASP A 42 -6.75 -7.60 -17.11
C ASP A 42 -6.88 -7.69 -15.58
N MET A 43 -7.81 -8.56 -15.16
CA MET A 43 -8.11 -8.85 -13.75
C MET A 43 -6.91 -9.45 -13.01
N GLY A 44 -6.04 -10.18 -13.71
CA GLY A 44 -4.86 -10.81 -13.10
C GLY A 44 -3.83 -9.78 -12.68
N MET A 45 -3.57 -8.79 -13.53
CA MET A 45 -2.69 -7.67 -13.20
C MET A 45 -3.33 -6.74 -12.16
N ASN A 46 -4.63 -6.45 -12.29
CA ASN A 46 -5.35 -5.65 -11.29
C ASN A 46 -5.25 -6.28 -9.89
N TRP A 47 -5.45 -7.59 -9.77
CA TRP A 47 -5.29 -8.28 -8.50
C TRP A 47 -3.83 -8.29 -8.02
N SER A 48 -2.85 -8.43 -8.91
CA SER A 48 -1.43 -8.33 -8.52
C SER A 48 -1.11 -6.95 -7.94
N ASP A 49 -1.52 -5.88 -8.62
CA ASP A 49 -1.31 -4.50 -8.20
C ASP A 49 -2.04 -4.19 -6.89
N GLN A 50 -3.30 -4.65 -6.75
CA GLN A 50 -4.04 -4.54 -5.49
C GLN A 50 -3.35 -5.30 -4.35
N ARG A 51 -2.84 -6.52 -4.59
CA ARG A 51 -2.06 -7.25 -3.58
C ARG A 51 -0.79 -6.50 -3.20
N ASP A 52 -0.05 -5.95 -4.15
CA ASP A 52 1.17 -5.22 -3.87
C ASP A 52 0.88 -3.93 -3.08
N LYS A 53 -0.20 -3.21 -3.43
CA LYS A 53 -0.73 -2.07 -2.67
C LYS A 53 -1.12 -2.46 -1.24
N MET A 54 -1.81 -3.59 -1.07
CA MET A 54 -2.22 -4.10 0.25
C MET A 54 -1.03 -4.60 1.09
N ARG A 55 0.02 -5.14 0.46
CA ARG A 55 1.24 -5.58 1.17
C ARG A 55 2.05 -4.38 1.67
N ASN A 56 2.00 -3.27 0.95
CA ASN A 56 2.58 -2.00 1.36
C ASN A 56 1.58 -1.18 2.20
N THR A 57 1.16 -1.69 3.36
CA THR A 57 0.60 -0.83 4.41
C THR A 57 1.73 0.02 5.01
N ARG A 58 2.24 0.99 4.24
CA ARG A 58 3.21 2.00 4.66
C ARG A 58 2.60 3.00 5.65
N ASN A 59 1.32 2.86 5.99
CA ASN A 59 0.65 3.62 7.03
C ASN A 59 0.72 2.92 8.40
N ARG A 60 1.86 2.28 8.74
CA ARG A 60 2.17 1.85 10.12
C ARG A 60 2.64 3.05 10.97
N GLY A 61 1.97 4.19 10.83
CA GLY A 61 2.11 5.28 11.80
C GLY A 61 1.23 4.96 12.99
N ILE A 62 1.78 5.01 14.21
CA ILE A 62 0.94 4.98 15.40
C ILE A 62 0.05 6.23 15.34
N ASN A 63 -1.27 6.04 15.34
CA ASN A 63 -2.21 7.15 15.31
C ASN A 63 -2.16 7.90 16.65
N LEU A 64 -1.98 9.22 16.61
CA LEU A 64 -1.97 10.07 17.80
C LEU A 64 -3.26 9.88 18.63
N THR A 65 -4.40 9.69 17.98
CA THR A 65 -5.68 9.39 18.64
C THR A 65 -5.61 8.11 19.47
N LEU A 66 -4.95 7.06 18.95
CA LEU A 66 -4.80 5.80 19.67
C LEU A 66 -3.92 5.98 20.91
N ILE A 67 -2.81 6.72 20.79
CA ILE A 67 -1.95 7.05 21.93
C ILE A 67 -2.74 7.82 22.99
N LEU A 68 -3.49 8.84 22.59
CA LEU A 68 -4.31 9.64 23.51
C LEU A 68 -5.36 8.80 24.24
N ILE A 69 -6.03 7.89 23.53
CA ILE A 69 -6.99 6.96 24.13
C ILE A 69 -6.31 6.05 25.16
N VAL A 70 -5.15 5.48 24.83
CA VAL A 70 -4.40 4.60 25.74
C VAL A 70 -3.95 5.36 27.00
N VAL A 71 -3.39 6.56 26.85
CA VAL A 71 -2.98 7.41 27.98
C VAL A 71 -4.19 7.78 28.84
N PHE A 72 -5.33 8.14 28.24
CA PHE A 72 -6.55 8.46 28.97
C PHE A 72 -7.07 7.26 29.78
N LEU A 73 -7.10 6.07 29.19
CA LEU A 73 -7.51 4.85 29.88
C LEU A 73 -6.60 4.53 31.07
N ILE A 74 -5.29 4.71 30.92
CA ILE A 74 -4.34 4.52 32.03
C ILE A 74 -4.60 5.54 33.14
N LEU A 75 -4.82 6.82 32.82
CA LEU A 75 -5.12 7.84 33.81
C LEU A 75 -6.42 7.56 34.58
N VAL A 76 -7.49 7.15 33.89
CA VAL A 76 -8.76 6.78 34.54
C VAL A 76 -8.58 5.57 35.45
N PHE A 77 -7.83 4.56 35.01
CA PHE A 77 -7.53 3.39 35.83
C PHE A 77 -6.77 3.77 37.10
N LEU A 78 -5.73 4.60 36.99
CA LEU A 78 -4.93 5.05 38.13
C LEU A 78 -5.75 5.90 39.12
N PHE A 79 -6.70 6.68 38.63
CA PHE A 79 -7.61 7.45 39.46
C PHE A 79 -8.56 6.58 40.28
N ILE A 80 -9.10 5.49 39.71
CA ILE A 80 -10.05 4.60 40.40
C ILE A 80 -9.41 3.91 41.62
N ILE A 81 -8.12 3.59 41.54
CA ILE A 81 -7.40 2.86 42.59
C ILE A 81 -6.66 3.77 43.58
N ASP A 82 -6.84 5.10 43.47
CA ASP A 82 -6.09 6.12 44.23
C ASP A 82 -4.56 5.88 44.18
N PHE A 83 -4.02 5.59 42.99
CA PHE A 83 -2.60 5.26 42.84
C PHE A 83 -1.71 6.48 43.09
N ASP A 84 -0.78 6.36 44.05
CA ASP A 84 0.19 7.41 44.35
C ASP A 84 1.32 7.45 43.30
N LEU A 85 1.31 8.48 42.45
CA LEU A 85 2.36 8.74 41.45
C LEU A 85 3.66 9.26 42.07
N THR A 86 3.64 9.68 43.34
CA THR A 86 4.78 10.26 44.05
C THR A 86 5.91 9.25 44.24
N ILE A 87 5.59 7.95 44.23
CA ILE A 87 6.54 6.84 44.32
C ILE A 87 7.63 6.87 43.23
N PHE A 88 7.39 7.53 42.10
CA PHE A 88 8.34 7.65 41.01
C PHE A 88 9.28 8.87 41.12
N TYR A 89 9.03 9.79 42.06
CA TYR A 89 9.79 11.04 42.20
C TYR A 89 10.74 11.05 43.41
N THR A 90 10.75 10.00 44.22
CA THR A 90 11.70 9.82 45.32
C THR A 90 13.06 9.36 44.79
N ASN A 91 14.11 10.16 45.01
CA ASN A 91 15.50 9.69 45.01
C ASN A 91 15.83 8.96 46.30
#